data_AF-A0A6L2PF02-F1
#
_entry.id   AF-A0A6L2PF02-F1
#
_cell.length_a   1.000
_cell.length_b   1.000
_cell.length_c   1.000
_cell.angle_alpha   90.00
_cell.angle_beta   90.00
_cell.angle_gamma   90.00
#
_symmetry.space_group_name_H-M   'P 1'
#
loop_
_entity.id
_entity.type
_entity.pdbx_description
1 polymer ?
#
loop_
_entity_poly.entity_id
_entity_poly.type
_entity_poly.pdbx_seq_one_letter_code
_entity_poly.pdbx_strand_id
1 'polypeptide(L)'
;MASCDWAAGFLCRHPELSIRKAQAISYGRAMCLAQIQVDVFFDAYETLVEQLDLPGKLQSIYNADDSGLQHCFIPNKIIAGRGAKIVQQVTNAEKGVTTTVMACCNAIGNFIPPFVVFKGKRKKSEFSDAMPPGTIVYVSESGYINLELFTLWLQHFQMHRSSGPVILLLDGHCSHVNNEEALSFAEKCNINLLCLPPHTTHFLQPLDRSFFKPLKSAFNQACGTWIRNHPGRGVTKLTFGNLFAEAWGRAATVSTGGKGFRACRIYPVNRPVIPEAAMAPSEVSFREAAPSTSSGNENMTVSTPKRKYTKCEASASSTSASSSTVSFEEISPIPEMERNSSKRRSKYRPVLRASRVSNTSQRAAGRYVTRKQLRAESNRRYGSVGAGTFDKTEPPKQQLEEAQALLEVSLKSKKLSSDYILVAHRQVLKTDSPGEALFKILKTWPHWKDCYMESC
;
A
#
# COMPACT_ATOMS: atom_id res chain seq x y z
N MET A 1 -30.76 14.08 27.61
CA MET A 1 -30.30 13.38 26.39
C MET A 1 -31.08 13.92 25.20
N ALA A 2 -30.42 14.21 24.08
CA ALA A 2 -31.13 14.57 22.85
C ALA A 2 -31.93 13.37 22.34
N SER A 3 -33.16 13.58 21.87
CA SER A 3 -34.02 12.52 21.32
C SER A 3 -33.66 12.18 19.88
N CYS A 4 -34.14 11.04 19.38
CA CYS A 4 -34.04 10.67 17.96
C CYS A 4 -34.68 11.73 17.05
N ASP A 5 -35.80 12.31 17.47
CA ASP A 5 -36.50 13.36 16.73
C ASP A 5 -35.69 14.65 16.66
N TRP A 6 -34.97 14.98 17.74
CA TRP A 6 -34.05 16.11 17.73
C TRP A 6 -32.92 15.90 16.72
N ALA A 7 -32.33 14.69 16.68
CA ALA A 7 -31.25 14.37 15.74
C ALA A 7 -31.73 14.37 14.28
N ALA A 8 -32.91 13.80 14.00
CA ALA A 8 -33.53 13.84 12.67
C ALA A 8 -33.87 15.28 12.24
N GLY A 9 -34.46 16.07 13.14
CA GLY A 9 -34.78 17.48 12.90
C GLY A 9 -33.52 18.34 12.72
N PHE A 10 -32.44 18.06 13.45
CA PHE A 10 -31.14 18.72 13.27
C PHE A 10 -30.59 18.46 11.87
N LEU A 11 -30.55 17.20 11.40
CA LEU A 11 -30.08 16.88 10.05
C LEU A 11 -30.98 17.46 8.94
N CYS A 12 -32.29 17.58 9.17
CA CYS A 12 -33.19 18.24 8.21
C CYS A 12 -32.93 19.76 8.11
N ARG A 13 -32.55 20.41 9.22
CA ARG A 13 -32.20 21.84 9.24
C ARG A 13 -30.81 22.13 8.68
N HIS A 14 -29.93 21.12 8.68
CA HIS A 14 -28.55 21.20 8.23
C HIS A 14 -28.31 20.28 7.03
N PRO A 15 -28.85 20.60 5.83
CA PRO A 15 -28.72 19.77 4.64
C PRO A 15 -27.27 19.60 4.15
N GLU A 16 -26.35 20.46 4.60
CA GLU A 16 -24.91 20.33 4.40
C GLU A 16 -24.29 19.14 5.15
N LEU A 17 -24.98 18.60 6.17
CA LEU A 17 -24.53 17.48 6.97
C LEU A 17 -25.16 16.18 6.47
N SER A 18 -24.36 15.11 6.45
CA SER A 18 -24.84 13.76 6.15
C SER A 18 -24.19 12.74 7.07
N ILE A 19 -24.98 11.79 7.55
CA ILE A 19 -24.42 10.64 8.27
C ILE A 19 -23.67 9.79 7.26
N ARG A 20 -22.37 9.61 7.49
CA ARG A 20 -21.51 8.74 6.67
C ARG A 20 -20.80 7.74 7.54
N LYS A 21 -20.65 6.52 7.02
CA LYS A 21 -19.75 5.53 7.62
C LYS A 21 -18.32 5.93 7.30
N ALA A 22 -17.49 6.13 8.33
CA ALA A 22 -16.07 6.39 8.16
C ALA A 22 -15.40 5.22 7.42
N GLN A 23 -14.49 5.54 6.49
CA GLN A 23 -13.71 4.52 5.80
C GLN A 23 -12.64 3.98 6.74
N ALA A 24 -12.57 2.66 6.90
CA ALA A 24 -11.49 2.03 7.66
C ALA A 24 -10.16 2.21 6.90
N ILE A 25 -9.18 2.82 7.57
CA ILE A 25 -7.81 2.99 7.09
C ILE A 25 -6.91 2.23 8.06
N SER A 26 -5.97 1.43 7.56
CA SER A 26 -5.03 0.73 8.43
C SER A 26 -3.97 1.70 8.98
N TYR A 27 -3.44 1.42 10.16
CA TYR A 27 -2.41 2.24 10.80
C TYR A 27 -1.20 2.50 9.90
N GLY A 28 -0.70 1.46 9.21
CA GLY A 28 0.41 1.62 8.25
C GLY A 28 0.07 2.56 7.09
N ARG A 29 -1.17 2.54 6.59
CA ARG A 29 -1.63 3.48 5.55
C ARG A 29 -1.68 4.91 6.09
N ALA A 30 -2.17 5.11 7.32
CA ALA A 30 -2.19 6.41 7.96
C ALA A 30 -0.77 6.99 8.13
N MET A 31 0.17 6.21 8.65
CA MET A 31 1.56 6.68 8.86
C MET A 31 2.32 7.00 7.57
N CYS A 32 2.04 6.27 6.48
CA CYS A 32 2.72 6.47 5.21
C CYS A 32 2.11 7.57 4.34
N LEU A 33 0.86 7.97 4.61
CA LEU A 33 0.17 9.10 3.98
C LEU A 33 0.55 10.45 4.63
N ALA A 34 1.85 10.65 4.90
CA ALA A 34 2.39 11.91 5.41
C ALA A 34 2.92 12.76 4.25
N GLN A 35 2.71 14.08 4.30
CA GLN A 35 3.19 15.04 3.27
C GLN A 35 4.69 14.86 2.99
N ILE A 36 5.50 14.64 4.03
CA ILE A 36 6.94 14.41 3.92
C ILE A 36 7.27 13.23 2.97
N GLN A 37 6.47 12.15 2.95
CA GLN A 37 6.72 11.03 2.03
C GLN A 37 6.41 11.40 0.58
N VAL A 38 5.37 12.21 0.37
CA VAL A 38 4.95 12.68 -0.94
C VAL A 38 5.99 13.65 -1.50
N ASP A 39 6.49 14.57 -0.67
CA ASP A 39 7.52 15.53 -1.06
C ASP A 39 8.83 14.83 -1.44
N VAL A 40 9.28 13.86 -0.64
CA VAL A 40 10.48 13.06 -0.96
C VAL A 40 10.36 12.36 -2.32
N PHE A 41 9.17 11.89 -2.67
CA PHE A 41 8.94 11.29 -3.99
C PHE A 41 8.99 12.33 -5.11
N PHE A 42 8.32 13.47 -4.94
CA PHE A 42 8.34 14.52 -5.96
C PHE A 42 9.73 15.14 -6.13
N ASP A 43 10.50 15.31 -5.05
CA ASP A 43 11.90 15.75 -5.12
C ASP A 43 12.74 14.78 -5.95
N ALA A 44 12.60 13.46 -5.71
CA ALA A 44 13.31 12.44 -6.47
C ALA A 44 12.86 12.39 -7.94
N TYR A 45 11.54 12.53 -8.18
CA TYR A 45 10.97 12.54 -9.52
C TYR A 45 11.44 13.75 -10.33
N GLU A 46 11.34 14.96 -9.78
CA GLU A 46 11.77 16.19 -10.45
C GLU A 46 13.29 16.17 -10.71
N THR A 47 14.08 15.69 -9.74
CA THR A 47 15.53 15.48 -9.93
C THR A 47 15.83 14.55 -11.11
N LEU A 48 15.10 13.43 -11.24
CA LEU A 48 15.28 12.51 -12.37
C LEU A 48 14.84 13.12 -13.70
N VAL A 49 13.73 13.87 -13.71
CA VAL A 49 13.25 14.56 -14.91
C VAL A 49 14.30 15.55 -15.40
N GLU A 50 14.91 16.33 -14.51
CA GLU A 50 15.97 17.28 -14.85
C GLU A 50 17.25 16.58 -15.31
N GLN A 51 17.75 15.60 -14.55
CA GLN A 51 18.99 14.87 -14.86
C GLN A 51 18.97 14.15 -16.21
N LEU A 52 17.79 13.68 -16.62
CA LEU A 52 17.61 12.93 -17.86
C LEU A 52 17.16 13.81 -19.04
N ASP A 53 17.09 15.14 -18.86
CA ASP A 53 16.56 16.08 -19.85
C ASP A 53 15.17 15.67 -20.35
N LEU A 54 14.27 15.31 -19.42
CA LEU A 54 12.89 14.91 -19.73
C LEU A 54 11.80 15.99 -19.52
N PRO A 55 12.06 17.29 -19.24
CA PRO A 55 10.98 18.27 -19.19
C PRO A 55 10.11 18.24 -20.46
N GLY A 56 8.80 18.05 -20.29
CA GLY A 56 7.84 17.97 -21.39
C GLY A 56 7.86 16.68 -22.23
N LYS A 57 8.81 15.75 -22.00
CA LYS A 57 8.93 14.47 -22.73
C LYS A 57 8.03 13.39 -22.12
N LEU A 58 6.71 13.59 -22.23
CA LEU A 58 5.68 12.70 -21.65
C LEU A 58 5.74 11.25 -22.15
N GLN A 59 6.24 11.06 -23.36
CA GLN A 59 6.45 9.73 -23.93
C GLN A 59 7.46 8.90 -23.14
N SER A 60 8.34 9.54 -22.36
CA SER A 60 9.42 8.91 -21.60
C SER A 60 9.09 8.66 -20.12
N ILE A 61 7.89 9.04 -19.66
CA ILE A 61 7.45 8.84 -18.27
C ILE A 61 6.36 7.77 -18.27
N TYR A 62 6.67 6.61 -17.70
CA TYR A 62 5.79 5.45 -17.67
C TYR A 62 5.33 5.14 -16.25
N ASN A 63 4.15 4.55 -16.13
CA ASN A 63 3.69 3.90 -14.92
C ASN A 63 3.28 2.48 -15.28
N ALA A 64 3.67 1.54 -14.44
CA ALA A 64 3.28 0.15 -14.55
C ALA A 64 2.76 -0.37 -13.21
N ASP A 65 1.79 -1.27 -13.32
CA ASP A 65 1.15 -1.92 -12.18
C ASP A 65 0.42 -3.17 -12.67
N ASP A 66 0.09 -4.07 -11.76
CA ASP A 66 -0.64 -5.29 -12.06
C ASP A 66 -2.05 -5.33 -11.46
N SER A 67 -2.95 -6.03 -12.16
CA SER A 67 -4.30 -6.24 -11.66
C SER A 67 -4.83 -7.61 -11.99
N GLY A 68 -5.53 -8.20 -11.03
CA GLY A 68 -6.28 -9.43 -11.21
C GLY A 68 -7.60 -9.20 -11.95
N LEU A 69 -7.82 -9.93 -13.03
CA LEU A 69 -9.10 -10.10 -13.71
C LEU A 69 -9.70 -11.46 -13.36
N GLN A 70 -10.87 -11.44 -12.70
CA GLN A 70 -11.57 -12.65 -12.30
C GLN A 70 -12.41 -13.20 -13.45
N HIS A 71 -12.31 -14.51 -13.69
CA HIS A 71 -13.15 -15.21 -14.67
C HIS A 71 -14.61 -15.31 -14.24
N CYS A 72 -14.89 -15.07 -12.96
CA CYS A 72 -16.25 -14.87 -12.46
C CYS A 72 -16.57 -13.39 -12.52
N PHE A 73 -17.54 -13.05 -13.37
CA PHE A 73 -18.03 -11.70 -13.49
C PHE A 73 -19.03 -11.39 -12.37
N ILE A 74 -19.05 -10.15 -11.92
CA ILE A 74 -19.99 -9.61 -10.94
C ILE A 74 -21.28 -9.23 -11.70
N PRO A 75 -22.44 -9.81 -11.38
CA PRO A 75 -23.71 -9.43 -11.97
C PRO A 75 -23.99 -7.93 -11.85
N ASN A 76 -24.56 -7.35 -12.92
CA ASN A 76 -24.99 -5.95 -12.88
C ASN A 76 -26.23 -5.80 -12.00
N LYS A 77 -26.49 -4.57 -11.55
CA LYS A 77 -27.78 -4.25 -10.93
C LYS A 77 -28.87 -4.44 -11.99
N ILE A 78 -29.92 -5.16 -11.62
CA ILE A 78 -31.09 -5.40 -12.47
C ILE A 78 -32.35 -4.84 -11.81
N ILE A 79 -33.37 -4.56 -12.62
CA ILE A 79 -34.69 -4.17 -12.16
C ILE A 79 -35.44 -5.45 -11.78
N ALA A 80 -35.99 -5.49 -10.57
CA ALA A 80 -36.82 -6.58 -10.08
C ALA A 80 -38.07 -6.01 -9.39
N GLY A 81 -39.14 -6.81 -9.32
CA GLY A 81 -40.36 -6.42 -8.62
C GLY A 81 -40.08 -6.06 -7.15
N ARG A 82 -40.75 -5.03 -6.63
CA ARG A 82 -40.63 -4.62 -5.21
C ARG A 82 -41.02 -5.81 -4.32
N GLY A 83 -40.14 -6.19 -3.39
CA GLY A 83 -40.35 -7.34 -2.50
C GLY A 83 -39.91 -8.69 -3.07
N ALA A 84 -39.36 -8.73 -4.28
CA ALA A 84 -38.76 -9.95 -4.84
C ALA A 84 -37.59 -10.43 -3.96
N LYS A 85 -37.73 -11.63 -3.39
CA LYS A 85 -36.71 -12.23 -2.51
C LYS A 85 -35.62 -12.98 -3.28
N ILE A 86 -35.92 -13.48 -4.48
CA ILE A 86 -35.00 -14.27 -5.30
C ILE A 86 -34.77 -13.54 -6.62
N VAL A 87 -33.55 -13.04 -6.80
CA VAL A 87 -33.10 -12.32 -8.00
C VAL A 87 -31.69 -12.82 -8.30
N GLN A 88 -31.55 -13.73 -9.26
CA GLN A 88 -30.30 -14.44 -9.53
C GLN A 88 -29.89 -14.31 -10.99
N GLN A 89 -28.58 -14.23 -11.21
CA GLN A 89 -27.98 -14.28 -12.53
C GLN A 89 -26.91 -15.38 -12.52
N VAL A 90 -26.91 -16.23 -13.55
CA VAL A 90 -25.88 -17.25 -13.73
C VAL A 90 -24.53 -16.57 -13.94
N THR A 91 -23.56 -16.96 -13.12
CA THR A 91 -22.14 -16.59 -13.26
C THR A 91 -21.30 -17.83 -13.48
N ASN A 92 -20.01 -17.65 -13.78
CA ASN A 92 -19.14 -18.73 -14.22
C ASN A 92 -18.86 -19.80 -13.14
N ALA A 93 -18.57 -19.38 -11.91
CA ALA A 93 -18.31 -20.29 -10.77
C ALA A 93 -18.46 -19.55 -9.43
N GLU A 94 -18.58 -20.30 -8.33
CA GLU A 94 -18.59 -19.73 -6.97
C GLU A 94 -17.23 -19.12 -6.55
N LYS A 95 -16.13 -19.68 -7.05
CA LYS A 95 -14.77 -19.15 -6.89
C LYS A 95 -14.10 -19.00 -8.26
N GLY A 96 -13.86 -17.76 -8.65
CA GLY A 96 -13.21 -17.45 -9.92
C GLY A 96 -11.71 -17.71 -9.92
N VAL A 97 -11.21 -18.17 -11.07
CA VAL A 97 -9.78 -18.11 -11.37
C VAL A 97 -9.44 -16.65 -11.70
N THR A 98 -8.39 -16.13 -11.07
CA THR A 98 -7.85 -14.80 -11.38
C THR A 98 -6.72 -14.96 -12.39
N THR A 99 -6.73 -14.11 -13.41
CA THR A 99 -5.62 -13.90 -14.34
C THR A 99 -4.99 -12.55 -14.04
N THR A 100 -3.68 -12.51 -13.87
CA THR A 100 -2.96 -11.28 -13.56
C THR A 100 -2.55 -10.60 -14.86
N VAL A 101 -2.83 -9.32 -14.97
CA VAL A 101 -2.46 -8.49 -16.12
C VAL A 101 -1.57 -7.37 -15.62
N MET A 102 -0.32 -7.34 -16.07
CA MET A 102 0.56 -6.19 -15.88
C MET A 102 0.35 -5.22 -17.02
N ALA A 103 -0.13 -4.04 -16.67
CA ALA A 103 -0.39 -2.95 -17.60
C ALA A 103 0.68 -1.87 -17.43
N CYS A 104 0.98 -1.17 -18.52
CA CYS A 104 1.89 -0.04 -18.50
C CYS A 104 1.45 0.99 -19.52
N CYS A 105 1.47 2.27 -19.15
CA CYS A 105 1.25 3.36 -20.07
C CYS A 105 2.17 4.53 -19.77
N ASN A 106 2.43 5.37 -20.77
CA ASN A 106 3.15 6.62 -20.58
C ASN A 106 2.24 7.80 -20.27
N ALA A 107 2.82 8.94 -19.91
CA ALA A 107 2.10 10.15 -19.55
C ALA A 107 1.32 10.80 -20.71
N ILE A 108 1.63 10.45 -21.98
CA ILE A 108 0.77 10.78 -23.13
C ILE A 108 -0.54 9.97 -23.07
N GLY A 109 -0.43 8.72 -22.63
CA GLY A 109 -1.52 7.76 -22.54
C GLY A 109 -1.37 6.54 -23.47
N ASN A 110 -0.22 6.39 -24.14
CA ASN A 110 0.05 5.22 -24.96
C ASN A 110 0.33 4.02 -24.05
N PHE A 111 -0.39 2.93 -24.29
CA PHE A 111 -0.23 1.68 -23.55
C PHE A 111 0.79 0.78 -24.23
N ILE A 112 1.64 0.16 -23.42
CA ILE A 112 2.48 -0.97 -23.82
C ILE A 112 1.59 -2.21 -23.95
N PRO A 113 1.84 -3.11 -24.93
CA PRO A 113 1.11 -4.37 -25.03
C PRO A 113 1.10 -5.12 -23.69
N PRO A 114 -0.04 -5.68 -23.27
CA PRO A 114 -0.18 -6.23 -21.93
C PRO A 114 0.68 -7.47 -21.73
N PHE A 115 1.05 -7.71 -20.47
CA PHE A 115 1.72 -8.93 -20.05
C PHE A 115 0.79 -9.72 -19.13
N VAL A 116 0.45 -10.94 -19.53
CA VAL A 116 -0.61 -11.73 -18.93
C VAL A 116 -0.04 -12.96 -18.25
N VAL A 117 -0.38 -13.19 -16.99
CA VAL A 117 0.03 -14.36 -16.21
C VAL A 117 -1.18 -15.16 -15.78
N PHE A 118 -1.30 -16.37 -16.31
CA PHE A 118 -2.31 -17.33 -15.86
C PHE A 118 -1.79 -18.16 -14.69
N LYS A 119 -2.67 -18.45 -13.73
CA LYS A 119 -2.38 -19.42 -12.66
C LYS A 119 -2.30 -20.85 -13.21
N GLY A 120 -1.18 -21.56 -13.09
CA GLY A 120 -1.05 -22.96 -13.50
C GLY A 120 0.40 -23.46 -13.51
N LYS A 121 0.62 -24.68 -14.03
CA LYS A 121 1.97 -25.28 -14.15
C LYS A 121 2.46 -25.43 -15.59
N ARG A 122 1.55 -25.50 -16.56
CA ARG A 122 1.87 -25.73 -17.97
C ARG A 122 1.19 -24.66 -18.82
N LYS A 123 1.98 -24.03 -19.69
CA LYS A 123 1.48 -23.13 -20.73
C LYS A 123 0.95 -23.96 -21.89
N LYS A 124 -0.25 -23.61 -22.36
CA LYS A 124 -0.83 -24.07 -23.61
C LYS A 124 -0.66 -22.97 -24.66
N SER A 125 -0.41 -23.32 -25.93
CA SER A 125 -0.24 -22.32 -26.99
C SER A 125 -1.49 -21.45 -27.13
N GLU A 126 -2.66 -22.09 -27.01
CA GLU A 126 -3.99 -21.52 -27.15
C GLU A 126 -4.31 -20.44 -26.10
N PHE A 127 -3.52 -20.35 -25.03
CA PHE A 127 -3.66 -19.26 -24.06
C PHE A 127 -3.25 -17.90 -24.62
N SER A 128 -2.57 -17.87 -25.76
CA SER A 128 -2.16 -16.64 -26.45
C SER A 128 -3.13 -16.25 -27.57
N ASP A 129 -4.15 -17.07 -27.83
CA ASP A 129 -5.08 -16.86 -28.93
C ASP A 129 -5.95 -15.62 -28.69
N ALA A 130 -6.11 -14.82 -29.75
CA ALA A 130 -6.97 -13.63 -29.78
C ALA A 130 -6.70 -12.61 -28.66
N MET A 131 -5.48 -12.58 -28.12
CA MET A 131 -5.02 -11.53 -27.22
C MET A 131 -4.84 -10.20 -27.97
N PRO A 132 -4.79 -9.06 -27.26
CA PRO A 132 -4.33 -7.81 -27.85
C PRO A 132 -2.99 -7.97 -28.59
N PRO A 133 -2.78 -7.31 -29.73
CA PRO A 133 -1.51 -7.42 -30.47
C PRO A 133 -0.29 -7.11 -29.60
N GLY A 134 0.76 -7.92 -29.72
CA GLY A 134 1.98 -7.80 -28.93
C GLY A 134 1.90 -8.32 -27.50
N THR A 135 0.76 -8.87 -27.06
CA THR A 135 0.63 -9.45 -25.71
C THR A 135 1.58 -10.64 -25.54
N ILE A 136 2.27 -10.68 -24.40
CA ILE A 136 3.03 -11.87 -23.98
C ILE A 136 2.30 -12.56 -22.84
N VAL A 137 2.21 -13.89 -22.93
CA VAL A 137 1.50 -14.74 -21.98
C VAL A 137 2.46 -15.69 -21.28
N TYR A 138 2.41 -15.70 -19.95
CA TYR A 138 3.12 -16.65 -19.09
C TYR A 138 2.17 -17.39 -18.15
N VAL A 139 2.71 -18.42 -17.50
CA VAL A 139 1.99 -19.23 -16.51
C VAL A 139 2.85 -19.33 -15.26
N SER A 140 2.25 -19.09 -14.09
CA SER A 140 2.90 -19.29 -12.78
C SER A 140 2.00 -20.08 -11.84
N GLU A 141 2.58 -20.88 -10.93
CA GLU A 141 1.77 -21.72 -10.03
C GLU A 141 0.83 -20.90 -9.14
N SER A 142 1.29 -19.72 -8.71
CA SER A 142 0.53 -18.79 -7.89
C SER A 142 -0.49 -17.99 -8.70
N GLY A 143 -0.19 -17.72 -9.98
CA GLY A 143 -0.89 -16.76 -10.83
C GLY A 143 -0.44 -15.31 -10.63
N TYR A 144 0.49 -15.06 -9.71
CA TYR A 144 1.08 -13.74 -9.48
C TYR A 144 2.43 -13.62 -10.18
N ILE A 145 2.90 -12.38 -10.31
CA ILE A 145 4.22 -12.05 -10.83
C ILE A 145 5.26 -12.32 -9.74
N ASN A 146 6.37 -12.93 -10.14
CA ASN A 146 7.53 -13.20 -9.29
C ASN A 146 8.76 -12.47 -9.86
N LEU A 147 9.93 -12.65 -9.25
CA LEU A 147 11.18 -12.01 -9.68
C LEU A 147 11.49 -12.29 -11.16
N GLU A 148 11.46 -13.55 -11.58
CA GLU A 148 11.73 -13.97 -12.96
C GLU A 148 10.76 -13.37 -13.98
N LEU A 149 9.45 -13.43 -13.70
CA LEU A 149 8.42 -12.87 -14.57
C LEU A 149 8.52 -11.35 -14.67
N PHE A 150 8.94 -10.66 -13.60
CA PHE A 150 9.16 -9.22 -13.65
C PHE A 150 10.36 -8.86 -14.53
N THR A 151 11.44 -9.64 -14.48
CA THR A 151 12.60 -9.46 -15.38
C THR A 151 12.17 -9.64 -16.85
N LEU A 152 11.39 -10.69 -17.15
CA LEU A 152 10.83 -10.92 -18.48
C LEU A 152 9.88 -9.80 -18.92
N TRP A 153 9.09 -9.26 -17.99
CA TRP A 153 8.26 -8.11 -18.26
C TRP A 153 9.08 -6.84 -18.56
N LEU A 154 10.19 -6.60 -17.88
CA LEU A 154 11.07 -5.47 -18.18
C LEU A 154 11.70 -5.58 -19.57
N GLN A 155 12.06 -6.79 -20.01
CA GLN A 155 12.53 -7.05 -21.37
C GLN A 155 11.43 -6.74 -22.39
N HIS A 156 10.19 -7.16 -22.12
CA HIS A 156 9.02 -6.80 -22.91
C HIS A 156 8.79 -5.29 -22.98
N PHE A 157 8.87 -4.61 -21.84
CA PHE A 157 8.77 -3.16 -21.75
C PHE A 157 9.85 -2.45 -22.59
N GLN A 158 11.10 -2.93 -22.53
CA GLN A 158 12.22 -2.41 -23.32
C GLN A 158 11.95 -2.46 -24.83
N MET A 159 11.26 -3.50 -25.32
CA MET A 159 10.95 -3.63 -26.75
C MET A 159 9.89 -2.63 -27.25
N HIS A 160 9.05 -2.09 -26.35
CA HIS A 160 7.87 -1.32 -26.74
C HIS A 160 7.86 0.14 -26.26
N ARG A 161 8.73 0.50 -25.32
CA ARG A 161 8.86 1.87 -24.84
C ARG A 161 9.47 2.80 -25.89
N SER A 162 9.37 4.10 -25.64
CA SER A 162 10.09 5.13 -26.40
C SER A 162 11.61 4.99 -26.28
N SER A 163 12.33 5.37 -27.32
CA SER A 163 13.81 5.43 -27.34
C SER A 163 14.37 6.46 -26.35
N GLY A 164 15.65 6.29 -25.99
CA GLY A 164 16.34 7.17 -25.04
C GLY A 164 16.08 6.82 -23.57
N PRO A 165 16.47 7.70 -22.64
CA PRO A 165 16.20 7.50 -21.21
C PRO A 165 14.71 7.60 -20.89
N VAL A 166 14.24 6.74 -19.98
CA VAL A 166 12.86 6.75 -19.49
C VAL A 166 12.82 6.68 -17.97
N ILE A 167 11.74 7.19 -17.38
CA ILE A 167 11.37 6.99 -15.97
C ILE A 167 10.22 5.98 -15.95
N LEU A 168 10.35 4.94 -15.13
CA LEU A 168 9.33 3.94 -14.92
C LEU A 168 8.87 3.96 -13.45
N LEU A 169 7.63 4.38 -13.24
CA LEU A 169 6.98 4.49 -11.95
C LEU A 169 6.33 3.15 -11.58
N LEU A 170 6.74 2.59 -10.45
CA LEU A 170 6.29 1.28 -9.95
C LEU A 170 5.88 1.39 -8.47
N ASP A 171 5.15 0.41 -7.98
CA ASP A 171 5.01 0.22 -6.53
C ASP A 171 6.30 -0.37 -5.92
N GLY A 172 6.40 -0.33 -4.60
CA GLY A 172 7.53 -0.87 -3.84
C GLY A 172 7.46 -2.38 -3.59
N HIS A 173 6.81 -3.17 -4.44
CA HIS A 173 6.74 -4.62 -4.25
C HIS A 173 8.13 -5.29 -4.36
N CYS A 174 8.35 -6.35 -3.58
CA CYS A 174 9.66 -6.99 -3.47
C CYS A 174 10.20 -7.52 -4.82
N SER A 175 9.32 -7.88 -5.76
CA SER A 175 9.74 -8.30 -7.10
C SER A 175 10.38 -7.19 -7.93
N HIS A 176 10.08 -5.92 -7.60
CA HIS A 176 10.62 -4.74 -8.28
C HIS A 176 11.92 -4.29 -7.64
N VAL A 177 11.97 -4.31 -6.29
CA VAL A 177 13.07 -3.71 -5.52
C VAL A 177 14.16 -4.70 -5.11
N ASN A 178 13.86 -5.98 -4.94
CA ASN A 178 14.82 -7.00 -4.51
C ASN A 178 15.21 -7.93 -5.68
N ASN A 179 15.34 -7.37 -6.88
CA ASN A 179 15.60 -8.11 -8.11
C ASN A 179 16.83 -7.55 -8.82
N GLU A 180 18.00 -8.06 -8.46
CA GLU A 180 19.29 -7.61 -9.00
C GLU A 180 19.36 -7.74 -10.52
N GLU A 181 18.83 -8.83 -11.08
CA GLU A 181 18.82 -9.07 -12.52
C GLU A 181 18.01 -7.99 -13.25
N ALA A 182 16.77 -7.75 -12.81
CA ALA A 182 15.90 -6.71 -13.34
C ALA A 182 16.53 -5.31 -13.23
N LEU A 183 17.16 -5.00 -12.10
CA LEU A 183 17.80 -3.70 -11.87
C LEU A 183 19.03 -3.50 -12.77
N SER A 184 19.87 -4.52 -12.90
CA SER A 184 21.02 -4.49 -13.80
C SER A 184 20.61 -4.35 -15.26
N PHE A 185 19.48 -4.98 -15.65
CA PHE A 185 18.91 -4.84 -16.98
C PHE A 185 18.35 -3.45 -17.22
N ALA A 186 17.63 -2.89 -16.25
CA ALA A 186 17.06 -1.55 -16.32
C ALA A 186 18.17 -0.48 -16.49
N GLU A 187 19.25 -0.58 -15.72
CA GLU A 187 20.42 0.32 -15.81
C GLU A 187 21.05 0.26 -17.22
N LYS A 188 21.35 -0.94 -17.73
CA LYS A 188 21.91 -1.14 -19.08
C LYS A 188 21.02 -0.54 -20.18
N CYS A 189 19.71 -0.50 -19.95
CA CYS A 189 18.74 -0.01 -20.89
C CYS A 189 18.38 1.48 -20.70
N ASN A 190 18.97 2.21 -19.77
CA ASN A 190 18.55 3.57 -19.38
C ASN A 190 17.06 3.65 -18.96
N ILE A 191 16.60 2.64 -18.24
CA ILE A 191 15.30 2.60 -17.58
C ILE A 191 15.51 2.99 -16.12
N ASN A 192 15.03 4.17 -15.74
CA ASN A 192 15.18 4.70 -14.39
C ASN A 192 13.95 4.34 -13.56
N LEU A 193 14.10 3.37 -12.66
CA LEU A 193 13.01 2.94 -11.80
C LEU A 193 12.82 3.93 -10.65
N LEU A 194 11.58 4.37 -10.44
CA LEU A 194 11.21 5.19 -9.29
C LEU A 194 9.98 4.59 -8.61
N CYS A 195 10.13 4.25 -7.32
CA CYS A 195 9.05 3.70 -6.54
C CYS A 195 8.12 4.81 -6.05
N LEU A 196 6.81 4.60 -6.19
CA LEU A 196 5.82 5.44 -5.55
C LEU A 196 5.86 5.26 -4.03
N PRO A 197 5.49 6.29 -3.24
CA PRO A 197 5.43 6.18 -1.80
C PRO A 197 4.48 5.04 -1.37
N PRO A 198 4.85 4.26 -0.34
CA PRO A 198 4.00 3.17 0.13
C PRO A 198 2.62 3.69 0.53
N HIS A 199 1.59 2.85 0.31
CA HIS A 199 0.21 3.14 0.71
C HIS A 199 -0.44 4.37 0.04
N THR A 200 0.14 4.90 -1.04
CA THR A 200 -0.41 6.05 -1.78
C THR A 200 -1.15 5.68 -3.06
N THR A 201 -1.40 4.39 -3.31
CA THR A 201 -2.09 3.86 -4.50
C THR A 201 -3.33 4.67 -4.91
N HIS A 202 -4.18 5.04 -3.95
CA HIS A 202 -5.41 5.79 -4.21
C HIS A 202 -5.20 7.24 -4.67
N PHE A 203 -3.95 7.75 -4.66
CA PHE A 203 -3.59 9.12 -5.05
C PHE A 203 -2.51 9.14 -6.13
N LEU A 204 -1.47 8.31 -6.00
CA LEU A 204 -0.24 8.41 -6.78
C LEU A 204 -0.02 7.28 -7.79
N GLN A 205 -0.90 6.27 -7.89
CA GLN A 205 -0.82 5.22 -8.92
C GLN A 205 -1.71 5.55 -10.14
N PRO A 206 -1.16 6.03 -11.29
CA PRO A 206 -1.92 6.41 -12.47
C PRO A 206 -2.92 5.34 -12.98
N LEU A 207 -2.48 4.09 -13.06
CA LEU A 207 -3.30 3.00 -13.58
C LEU A 207 -4.49 2.69 -12.67
N ASP A 208 -4.33 2.75 -11.34
CA ASP A 208 -5.44 2.60 -10.39
C ASP A 208 -6.42 3.78 -10.45
N ARG A 209 -5.91 5.00 -10.65
CA ARG A 209 -6.74 6.21 -10.69
C ARG A 209 -7.63 6.31 -11.91
N SER A 210 -7.25 5.65 -13.01
CA SER A 210 -7.88 5.90 -14.31
C SER A 210 -8.23 4.65 -15.11
N PHE A 211 -7.43 3.59 -15.07
CA PHE A 211 -7.46 2.51 -16.05
C PHE A 211 -8.09 1.21 -15.53
N PHE A 212 -7.69 0.72 -14.36
CA PHE A 212 -8.11 -0.61 -13.91
C PHE A 212 -9.61 -0.73 -13.64
N LYS A 213 -10.26 0.33 -13.17
CA LYS A 213 -11.71 0.31 -12.96
C LYS A 213 -12.47 0.19 -14.29
N PRO A 214 -12.20 1.02 -15.32
CA PRO A 214 -12.75 0.80 -16.66
C PRO A 214 -12.42 -0.57 -17.26
N LEU A 215 -11.18 -1.05 -17.16
CA LEU A 215 -10.79 -2.36 -17.68
C LEU A 215 -11.62 -3.48 -17.03
N LYS A 216 -11.70 -3.50 -15.70
CA LYS A 216 -12.49 -4.50 -14.97
C LYS A 216 -13.96 -4.43 -15.34
N SER A 217 -14.52 -3.22 -15.50
CA SER A 217 -15.91 -3.04 -15.92
C SER A 217 -16.15 -3.58 -17.33
N ALA A 218 -15.28 -3.25 -18.29
CA ALA A 218 -15.39 -3.72 -19.66
C ALA A 218 -15.24 -5.25 -19.75
N PHE A 219 -14.28 -5.82 -19.04
CA PHE A 219 -14.08 -7.27 -18.96
C PHE A 219 -15.28 -7.99 -18.34
N ASN A 220 -15.83 -7.42 -17.27
CA ASN A 220 -17.04 -7.92 -16.62
C ASN A 220 -18.24 -7.97 -17.58
N GLN A 221 -18.41 -6.92 -18.40
CA GLN A 221 -19.47 -6.85 -19.41
C GLN A 221 -19.24 -7.85 -20.56
N ALA A 222 -18.00 -8.01 -21.01
CA ALA A 222 -17.63 -8.99 -22.04
C ALA A 222 -17.96 -10.42 -21.57
N CYS A 223 -17.53 -10.78 -20.34
CA CYS A 223 -17.87 -12.07 -19.72
C CYS A 223 -19.38 -12.30 -19.62
N GLY A 224 -20.14 -11.30 -19.12
CA GLY A 224 -21.59 -11.40 -18.99
C GLY A 224 -22.32 -11.53 -20.33
N THR A 225 -21.82 -10.88 -21.38
CA THR A 225 -22.38 -11.00 -22.74
C THR A 225 -22.05 -12.37 -23.34
N TRP A 226 -20.81 -12.83 -23.18
CA TRP A 226 -20.38 -14.13 -23.68
C TRP A 226 -21.19 -15.27 -23.07
N ILE A 227 -21.40 -15.27 -21.74
CA ILE A 227 -22.18 -16.32 -21.06
C ILE A 227 -23.64 -16.36 -21.53
N ARG A 228 -24.26 -15.20 -21.76
CA ARG A 228 -25.63 -15.13 -22.32
C ARG A 228 -25.73 -15.72 -23.71
N ASN A 229 -24.69 -15.55 -24.53
CA ASN A 229 -24.65 -16.03 -25.91
C ASN A 229 -24.15 -17.48 -26.04
N HIS A 230 -23.65 -18.09 -24.96
CA HIS A 230 -23.13 -19.46 -24.97
C HIS A 230 -23.71 -20.28 -23.81
N PRO A 231 -25.00 -20.67 -23.90
CA PRO A 231 -25.68 -21.41 -22.84
C PRO A 231 -24.93 -22.70 -22.48
N GLY A 232 -24.82 -22.99 -21.18
CA GLY A 232 -24.15 -24.19 -20.67
C GLY A 232 -22.62 -24.16 -20.72
N ARG A 233 -21.99 -23.05 -21.15
CA ARG A 233 -20.53 -22.89 -21.18
C ARG A 233 -20.05 -21.80 -20.22
N GLY A 234 -18.94 -22.09 -19.54
CA GLY A 234 -18.24 -21.15 -18.66
C GLY A 234 -17.07 -20.45 -19.33
N VAL A 235 -16.69 -19.29 -18.80
CA VAL A 235 -15.47 -18.58 -19.20
C VAL A 235 -14.25 -19.37 -18.72
N THR A 236 -13.30 -19.61 -19.61
CA THR A 236 -12.07 -20.34 -19.32
C THR A 236 -10.84 -19.53 -19.73
N LYS A 237 -9.64 -20.04 -19.45
CA LYS A 237 -8.39 -19.45 -19.97
C LYS A 237 -8.32 -19.41 -21.49
N LEU A 238 -8.98 -20.35 -22.18
CA LEU A 238 -9.02 -20.39 -23.65
C LEU A 238 -9.90 -19.27 -24.23
N THR A 239 -10.99 -18.93 -23.53
CA THR A 239 -11.87 -17.84 -23.97
C THR A 239 -11.40 -16.48 -23.47
N PHE A 240 -10.47 -16.45 -22.50
CA PHE A 240 -9.99 -15.22 -21.87
C PHE A 240 -9.43 -14.23 -22.90
N GLY A 241 -8.62 -14.68 -23.86
CA GLY A 241 -7.97 -13.81 -24.83
C GLY A 241 -8.95 -12.91 -25.58
N ASN A 242 -9.99 -13.50 -26.18
CA ASN A 242 -11.07 -12.79 -26.86
C ASN A 242 -11.74 -11.73 -25.96
N LEU A 243 -12.16 -12.12 -24.76
CA LEU A 243 -12.87 -11.23 -23.82
C LEU A 243 -11.96 -10.11 -23.30
N PHE A 244 -10.69 -10.44 -23.09
CA PHE A 244 -9.69 -9.49 -22.65
C PHE A 244 -9.34 -8.49 -23.77
N ALA A 245 -9.23 -8.93 -25.02
CA ALA A 245 -9.00 -8.04 -26.16
C ALA A 245 -10.13 -7.03 -26.34
N GLU A 246 -11.38 -7.49 -26.25
CA GLU A 246 -12.57 -6.62 -26.25
C GLU A 246 -12.50 -5.57 -25.13
N ALA A 247 -12.19 -6.01 -23.90
CA ALA A 247 -12.11 -5.13 -22.75
C ALA A 247 -10.95 -4.14 -22.82
N TRP A 248 -9.78 -4.60 -23.26
CA TRP A 248 -8.58 -3.81 -23.43
C TRP A 248 -8.79 -2.71 -24.45
N GLY A 249 -9.37 -3.04 -25.63
CA GLY A 249 -9.67 -2.07 -26.68
C GLY A 249 -10.60 -0.95 -26.24
N ARG A 250 -11.52 -1.20 -25.29
CA ARG A 250 -12.39 -0.16 -24.72
C ARG A 250 -11.72 0.68 -23.64
N ALA A 251 -10.86 0.08 -22.82
CA ALA A 251 -10.31 0.73 -21.63
C ALA A 251 -8.98 1.44 -21.88
N ALA A 252 -8.09 0.85 -22.69
CA ALA A 252 -6.71 1.29 -22.91
C ALA A 252 -6.64 2.41 -23.95
N THR A 253 -7.32 3.52 -23.67
CA THR A 253 -7.32 4.70 -24.54
C THR A 253 -6.27 5.72 -24.10
N VAL A 254 -5.80 6.55 -25.03
CA VAL A 254 -4.89 7.68 -24.74
C VAL A 254 -5.46 8.58 -23.65
N SER A 255 -6.77 8.86 -23.71
CA SER A 255 -7.44 9.65 -22.67
C SER A 255 -7.41 8.98 -21.31
N THR A 256 -7.59 7.65 -21.23
CA THR A 256 -7.56 6.92 -19.96
C THR A 256 -6.17 7.02 -19.33
N GLY A 257 -5.13 6.69 -20.10
CA GLY A 257 -3.74 6.71 -19.62
C GLY A 257 -3.31 8.09 -19.16
N GLY A 258 -3.43 9.11 -20.02
CA GLY A 258 -3.03 10.49 -19.68
C GLY A 258 -3.82 11.09 -18.51
N LYS A 259 -5.10 10.72 -18.34
CA LYS A 259 -5.91 11.14 -17.19
C LYS A 259 -5.36 10.60 -15.87
N GLY A 260 -4.75 9.40 -15.85
CA GLY A 260 -4.09 8.84 -14.68
C GLY A 260 -2.98 9.74 -14.16
N PHE A 261 -2.04 10.12 -15.02
CA PHE A 261 -0.91 10.98 -14.66
C PHE A 261 -1.36 12.38 -14.20
N ARG A 262 -2.39 12.94 -14.85
CA ARG A 262 -3.02 14.21 -14.44
C ARG A 262 -3.68 14.11 -13.06
N ALA A 263 -4.40 13.02 -12.80
CA ALA A 263 -5.06 12.78 -11.52
C ALA A 263 -4.06 12.58 -10.36
N CYS A 264 -2.88 12.03 -10.66
CA CYS A 264 -1.77 11.86 -9.71
C CYS A 264 -0.86 13.08 -9.60
N ARG A 265 -1.11 14.14 -10.38
CA ARG A 265 -0.24 15.34 -10.46
C ARG A 265 1.23 15.00 -10.76
N ILE A 266 1.48 13.89 -11.45
CA ILE A 266 2.79 13.54 -12.01
C ILE A 266 3.04 14.39 -13.25
N TYR A 267 1.98 14.70 -14.00
CA TYR A 267 2.02 15.69 -15.08
C TYR A 267 0.66 16.41 -15.29
N PRO A 268 0.62 17.75 -15.29
CA PRO A 268 1.70 18.65 -14.83
C PRO A 268 2.01 18.39 -13.35
N VAL A 269 3.27 18.60 -12.97
CA VAL A 269 3.72 18.38 -11.59
C VAL A 269 3.02 19.36 -10.66
N ASN A 270 2.41 18.85 -9.60
CA ASN A 270 1.79 19.65 -8.56
C ASN A 270 1.77 18.88 -7.23
N ARG A 271 2.63 19.30 -6.28
CA ARG A 271 2.94 18.58 -5.04
C ARG A 271 1.74 18.34 -4.10
N PRO A 272 0.81 19.29 -3.87
CA PRO A 272 -0.42 19.02 -3.10
C PRO A 272 -1.40 18.12 -3.88
N VAL A 273 -1.08 16.82 -3.98
CA VAL A 273 -1.93 15.81 -4.62
C VAL A 273 -2.89 15.14 -3.63
N ILE A 274 -2.48 14.99 -2.38
CA ILE A 274 -3.26 14.33 -1.33
C ILE A 274 -3.97 15.42 -0.51
N PRO A 275 -5.32 15.38 -0.37
CA PRO A 275 -6.03 16.34 0.46
C PRO A 275 -5.60 16.28 1.92
N GLU A 276 -5.53 17.43 2.59
CA GLU A 276 -5.20 17.54 4.02
C GLU A 276 -6.08 16.63 4.90
N ALA A 277 -7.38 16.57 4.62
CA ALA A 277 -8.30 15.66 5.32
C ALA A 277 -7.92 14.16 5.21
N ALA A 278 -7.25 13.76 4.12
CA ALA A 278 -6.75 12.40 3.95
C ALA A 278 -5.42 12.17 4.71
N MET A 279 -4.71 13.24 5.06
CA MET A 279 -3.51 13.23 5.90
C MET A 279 -3.80 13.38 7.39
N ALA A 280 -4.99 13.88 7.77
CA ALA A 280 -5.40 14.04 9.16
C ALA A 280 -5.16 12.80 10.06
N PRO A 281 -5.37 11.55 9.59
CA PRO A 281 -5.04 10.36 10.39
C PRO A 281 -3.54 10.23 10.72
N SER A 282 -2.66 10.77 9.87
CA SER A 282 -1.21 10.77 10.05
C SER A 282 -0.74 11.84 11.03
N GLU A 283 -1.41 13.00 11.06
CA GLU A 283 -1.07 14.14 11.92
C GLU A 283 -1.18 13.81 13.41
N VAL A 284 -2.16 12.99 13.79
CA VAL A 284 -2.34 12.53 15.18
C VAL A 284 -1.11 11.77 15.67
N SER A 285 -0.38 11.10 14.76
CA SER A 285 0.82 10.34 15.09
C SER A 285 2.10 11.18 15.18
N PHE A 286 2.08 12.43 14.68
CA PHE A 286 3.20 13.37 14.76
C PHE A 286 3.01 14.47 15.81
N ARG A 287 1.91 14.44 16.58
CA ARG A 287 1.72 15.38 17.70
C ARG A 287 2.80 15.14 18.76
N GLU A 288 3.59 16.17 19.03
CA GLU A 288 4.40 16.24 20.25
C GLU A 288 3.46 16.16 21.46
N ALA A 289 3.84 15.35 22.45
CA ALA A 289 3.09 15.28 23.69
C ALA A 289 3.12 16.67 24.33
N ALA A 290 1.95 17.23 24.64
CA ALA A 290 1.86 18.52 25.30
C ALA A 290 2.75 18.52 26.56
N PRO A 291 3.54 19.59 26.81
CA PRO A 291 4.31 19.68 28.05
C PRO A 291 3.34 19.64 29.22
N SER A 292 3.54 18.66 30.11
CA SER A 292 2.82 18.57 31.37
C SER A 292 3.22 19.78 32.24
N THR A 293 2.43 20.85 32.18
CA THR A 293 2.56 21.96 33.13
C THR A 293 2.16 21.47 34.52
N SER A 294 3.16 21.31 35.38
CA SER A 294 2.99 21.20 36.83
C SER A 294 2.62 22.57 37.40
N SER A 295 1.37 22.72 37.81
CA SER A 295 0.88 23.81 38.66
C SER A 295 -0.27 23.20 39.46
N GLY A 296 -0.13 22.91 40.75
CA GLY A 296 0.21 23.85 41.81
C GLY A 296 -1.11 24.13 42.55
N ASN A 297 -1.27 23.54 43.74
CA ASN A 297 -2.44 23.69 44.62
C ASN A 297 -2.73 25.16 44.92
N GLU A 298 -3.97 25.62 44.70
CA GLU A 298 -4.60 26.65 45.53
C GLU A 298 -6.10 26.37 45.72
N ASN A 299 -6.56 26.53 46.96
CA ASN A 299 -7.89 26.24 47.50
C ASN A 299 -8.68 27.54 47.72
N MET A 300 -10.03 27.40 47.83
CA MET A 300 -11.04 28.37 48.31
C MET A 300 -11.49 29.46 47.30
N THR A 301 -12.77 29.85 47.18
CA THR A 301 -13.83 29.93 48.20
C THR A 301 -15.25 29.88 47.59
N VAL A 302 -16.20 29.55 48.47
CA VAL A 302 -17.66 29.35 48.33
C VAL A 302 -18.45 30.62 47.96
N SER A 303 -19.55 30.48 47.20
CA SER A 303 -20.93 30.90 47.56
C SER A 303 -21.81 31.23 46.35
N THR A 304 -22.96 30.58 46.20
CA THR A 304 -24.14 31.18 45.54
C THR A 304 -25.45 30.81 46.25
N PRO A 305 -26.45 31.72 46.27
CA PRO A 305 -27.48 31.75 47.29
C PRO A 305 -28.76 30.98 46.92
N LYS A 306 -29.47 30.52 47.96
CA LYS A 306 -30.83 29.94 47.90
C LYS A 306 -31.86 31.03 47.59
N ARG A 307 -32.82 30.76 46.69
CA ARG A 307 -34.16 31.34 46.77
C ARG A 307 -35.23 30.29 46.47
N LYS A 308 -36.19 30.23 47.39
CA LYS A 308 -37.32 29.29 47.52
C LYS A 308 -38.37 29.52 46.41
N TYR A 309 -39.13 28.48 46.05
CA TYR A 309 -40.60 28.52 46.05
C TYR A 309 -41.20 27.10 46.18
N THR A 310 -42.46 27.09 46.59
CA THR A 310 -43.26 26.14 47.37
C THR A 310 -43.71 24.85 46.68
N LYS A 311 -43.97 23.84 47.52
CA LYS A 311 -44.57 22.52 47.27
C LYS A 311 -46.10 22.59 47.41
N CYS A 312 -46.83 21.78 46.66
CA CYS A 312 -48.12 21.20 47.09
C CYS A 312 -48.13 19.68 46.86
N GLU A 313 -48.82 19.00 47.76
CA GLU A 313 -48.86 17.57 48.12
C GLU A 313 -49.64 16.71 47.08
N ALA A 314 -49.50 15.38 46.98
CA ALA A 314 -49.86 14.42 48.03
C ALA A 314 -49.41 12.96 47.76
N SER A 315 -49.33 12.20 48.86
CA SER A 315 -49.53 10.73 49.05
C SER A 315 -48.43 9.78 48.56
N ALA A 316 -47.53 9.30 49.46
CA ALA A 316 -47.59 8.03 50.23
C ALA A 316 -47.19 6.80 49.36
N SER A 317 -46.25 5.91 49.70
CA SER A 317 -45.70 5.44 50.97
C SER A 317 -44.37 4.68 50.77
N SER A 318 -43.46 4.77 51.76
CA SER A 318 -42.54 3.73 52.30
C SER A 318 -41.80 2.76 51.32
N THR A 319 -40.50 2.45 51.39
CA THR A 319 -39.58 2.38 52.54
C THR A 319 -38.13 2.15 52.06
N SER A 320 -37.18 2.68 52.86
CA SER A 320 -35.79 2.22 53.13
C SER A 320 -34.75 2.07 52.02
N ALA A 321 -33.67 2.84 52.21
CA ALA A 321 -32.46 2.94 51.41
C ALA A 321 -31.47 1.79 51.62
N SER A 322 -30.65 1.56 50.59
CA SER A 322 -29.19 1.46 50.73
C SER A 322 -28.53 2.06 49.48
N SER A 323 -27.57 2.94 49.70
CA SER A 323 -26.87 3.73 48.69
C SER A 323 -25.50 3.12 48.43
N SER A 324 -25.32 2.51 47.26
CA SER A 324 -24.01 2.25 46.67
C SER A 324 -23.83 3.16 45.46
N THR A 325 -22.88 4.10 45.55
CA THR A 325 -22.43 4.93 44.43
C THR A 325 -21.68 4.06 43.44
N VAL A 326 -22.27 3.86 42.27
CA VAL A 326 -21.69 3.15 41.12
C VAL A 326 -21.13 4.17 40.14
N SER A 327 -19.92 3.94 39.61
CA SER A 327 -19.30 4.77 38.58
C SER A 327 -19.95 4.59 37.21
N PHE A 328 -19.70 5.53 36.30
CA PHE A 328 -20.32 5.62 34.97
C PHE A 328 -19.99 4.44 34.01
N GLU A 329 -19.21 3.44 34.44
CA GLU A 329 -18.94 2.23 33.67
C GLU A 329 -20.02 1.12 33.76
N GLU A 330 -21.07 1.25 34.59
CA GLU A 330 -21.97 0.11 34.91
C GLU A 330 -23.39 0.14 34.29
N ILE A 331 -23.61 0.83 33.16
CA ILE A 331 -24.86 0.71 32.39
C ILE A 331 -24.56 0.46 30.91
N SER A 332 -24.34 -0.79 30.55
CA SER A 332 -24.56 -1.25 29.16
C SER A 332 -24.88 -2.75 29.13
N PRO A 333 -26.10 -3.16 28.71
CA PRO A 333 -26.42 -4.56 28.50
C PRO A 333 -25.95 -4.96 27.08
N ILE A 334 -24.78 -5.58 26.98
CA ILE A 334 -24.36 -6.26 25.75
C ILE A 334 -24.45 -7.77 26.00
N PRO A 335 -25.22 -8.55 25.21
CA PRO A 335 -25.29 -10.00 25.35
C PRO A 335 -23.92 -10.64 25.07
N GLU A 336 -23.41 -11.46 26.01
CA GLU A 336 -22.26 -12.33 25.77
C GLU A 336 -22.64 -13.48 24.84
N MET A 337 -21.87 -13.67 23.78
CA MET A 337 -21.96 -14.83 22.90
C MET A 337 -20.71 -15.69 23.13
N GLU A 338 -20.89 -16.90 23.68
CA GLU A 338 -19.80 -17.84 23.92
C GLU A 338 -19.09 -18.20 22.62
N ARG A 339 -17.81 -17.81 22.51
CA ARG A 339 -16.92 -18.29 21.45
C ARG A 339 -16.17 -19.53 21.94
N ASN A 340 -16.65 -20.70 21.55
CA ASN A 340 -15.88 -21.93 21.67
C ASN A 340 -14.56 -21.83 20.87
N SER A 341 -13.45 -21.70 21.59
CA SER A 341 -12.10 -21.65 21.03
C SER A 341 -11.53 -23.05 20.86
N SER A 342 -11.79 -23.69 19.72
CA SER A 342 -11.04 -24.89 19.33
C SER A 342 -9.60 -24.49 18.98
N LYS A 343 -8.65 -24.78 19.88
CA LYS A 343 -7.20 -24.61 19.69
C LYS A 343 -6.72 -25.45 18.50
N ARG A 344 -6.57 -24.87 17.31
CA ARG A 344 -5.79 -25.46 16.21
C ARG A 344 -4.31 -25.16 16.42
N ARG A 345 -3.57 -26.14 16.96
CA ARG A 345 -2.10 -26.20 16.91
C ARG A 345 -1.66 -26.30 15.45
N SER A 346 -1.08 -25.24 14.89
CA SER A 346 -0.28 -25.33 13.66
C SER A 346 1.11 -25.84 14.02
N LYS A 347 1.40 -27.10 13.67
CA LYS A 347 2.75 -27.67 13.68
C LYS A 347 3.52 -27.08 12.50
N TYR A 348 4.41 -26.13 12.74
CA TYR A 348 5.44 -25.78 11.77
C TYR A 348 6.52 -26.86 11.81
N ARG A 349 6.66 -27.64 10.73
CA ARG A 349 7.81 -28.50 10.48
C ARG A 349 8.82 -27.70 9.65
N PRO A 350 10.08 -27.51 10.08
CA PRO A 350 11.11 -27.00 9.20
C PRO A 350 11.51 -28.11 8.22
N VAL A 351 11.29 -27.89 6.93
CA VAL A 351 11.92 -28.69 5.87
C VAL A 351 13.28 -28.06 5.60
N LEU A 352 14.34 -28.72 6.11
CA LEU A 352 15.71 -28.48 5.68
C LEU A 352 15.86 -28.91 4.22
N ARG A 353 16.25 -27.99 3.35
CA ARG A 353 16.87 -28.34 2.07
C ARG A 353 18.16 -27.54 1.93
N ALA A 354 19.27 -28.22 2.19
CA ALA A 354 20.59 -27.78 1.80
C ALA A 354 20.71 -27.86 0.28
N SER A 355 21.17 -26.79 -0.37
CA SER A 355 21.64 -26.84 -1.75
C SER A 355 22.86 -25.93 -1.85
N ARG A 356 23.96 -26.52 -2.32
CA ARG A 356 25.32 -25.99 -2.35
C ARG A 356 25.38 -24.66 -3.11
N VAL A 357 25.97 -23.64 -2.49
CA VAL A 357 26.43 -22.41 -3.15
C VAL A 357 27.83 -22.69 -3.69
N SER A 358 27.97 -22.65 -5.00
CA SER A 358 29.28 -22.53 -5.67
C SER A 358 29.65 -21.06 -5.76
N ASN A 359 30.84 -20.74 -5.27
CA ASN A 359 31.46 -19.42 -5.32
C ASN A 359 31.51 -18.86 -6.75
N THR A 360 30.97 -17.67 -6.95
CA THR A 360 31.60 -16.71 -7.87
C THR A 360 31.22 -15.29 -7.45
N SER A 361 32.25 -14.63 -6.93
CA SER A 361 32.25 -13.32 -6.33
C SER A 361 32.37 -12.22 -7.40
N GLN A 362 31.87 -11.04 -7.04
CA GLN A 362 32.32 -9.72 -7.49
C GLN A 362 31.85 -9.23 -8.87
N ARG A 363 30.84 -8.34 -8.86
CA ARG A 363 30.92 -6.92 -9.28
C ARG A 363 29.52 -6.37 -9.59
N ALA A 364 28.98 -5.53 -8.70
CA ALA A 364 28.11 -4.38 -9.04
C ALA A 364 27.53 -3.76 -7.75
N ALA A 365 28.24 -2.79 -7.17
CA ALA A 365 27.71 -2.00 -6.07
C ALA A 365 27.07 -0.72 -6.63
N GLY A 366 25.74 -0.62 -6.63
CA GLY A 366 25.07 0.63 -7.01
C GLY A 366 23.64 0.90 -6.55
N ARG A 367 23.58 1.64 -5.43
CA ARG A 367 22.60 2.67 -5.03
C ARG A 367 21.14 2.23 -4.87
N TYR A 368 20.83 1.80 -3.64
CA TYR A 368 19.48 1.57 -3.13
C TYR A 368 19.11 2.62 -2.06
N VAL A 369 17.91 3.20 -2.19
CA VAL A 369 17.22 3.97 -1.14
C VAL A 369 15.78 3.42 -1.15
N THR A 370 15.30 2.66 -0.15
CA THR A 370 14.68 3.20 1.08
C THR A 370 14.31 2.12 2.13
N ARG A 371 14.56 2.50 3.41
CA ARG A 371 13.91 2.21 4.73
C ARG A 371 13.71 0.75 5.22
N LYS A 372 14.00 0.38 6.49
CA LYS A 372 14.40 1.09 7.73
C LYS A 372 15.01 0.04 8.70
N GLN A 373 16.24 0.24 9.17
CA GLN A 373 16.75 -0.38 10.43
C GLN A 373 18.05 0.29 10.93
N LEU A 374 18.90 0.83 10.04
CA LEU A 374 20.16 1.51 10.38
C LEU A 374 20.25 2.89 9.69
N ARG A 375 20.99 3.84 10.27
CA ARG A 375 21.36 5.12 9.62
C ARG A 375 22.87 5.32 9.77
N ALA A 376 23.57 5.51 8.64
CA ALA A 376 24.95 5.97 8.61
C ALA A 376 24.98 7.39 8.01
N GLU A 377 25.58 8.37 8.70
CA GLU A 377 25.57 9.78 8.28
C GLU A 377 26.95 10.29 7.89
N SER A 378 27.08 10.62 6.60
CA SER A 378 27.94 11.67 6.05
C SER A 378 27.47 11.93 4.61
N ASN A 379 26.91 13.12 4.37
CA ASN A 379 26.38 13.77 3.15
C ASN A 379 25.90 13.00 1.87
N ARG A 380 25.76 11.67 1.85
CA ARG A 380 25.09 10.86 0.81
C ARG A 380 24.62 9.55 1.45
N ARG A 381 23.29 9.31 1.43
CA ARG A 381 22.59 8.31 2.25
C ARG A 381 22.61 6.89 1.64
N TYR A 382 23.07 5.85 2.36
CA TYR A 382 22.84 4.42 2.04
C TYR A 382 22.75 3.53 3.31
N GLY A 383 21.85 2.53 3.28
CA GLY A 383 21.90 1.33 4.12
C GLY A 383 20.64 1.00 4.97
N SER A 384 19.99 -0.14 4.70
CA SER A 384 18.99 -0.77 5.58
C SER A 384 19.14 -2.30 5.55
N VAL A 385 18.98 -2.96 6.69
CA VAL A 385 19.10 -4.43 6.89
C VAL A 385 17.72 -4.98 7.33
N GLY A 386 17.50 -6.30 7.20
CA GLY A 386 16.20 -6.94 6.96
C GLY A 386 15.20 -7.08 8.13
N ALA A 387 13.94 -7.36 7.76
CA ALA A 387 12.76 -7.35 8.62
C ALA A 387 12.79 -8.34 9.81
N GLY A 388 12.78 -7.76 11.02
CA GLY A 388 12.55 -8.39 12.33
C GLY A 388 12.46 -7.27 13.37
N THR A 389 11.66 -7.42 14.44
CA THR A 389 11.61 -6.40 15.49
C THR A 389 12.78 -6.50 16.46
N PHE A 390 13.55 -7.60 16.47
CA PHE A 390 14.78 -7.87 17.24
C PHE A 390 14.80 -7.35 18.68
N ASP A 391 13.64 -7.36 19.35
CA ASP A 391 13.53 -6.91 20.74
C ASP A 391 14.13 -7.93 21.71
N LYS A 392 13.93 -9.24 21.44
CA LYS A 392 14.32 -10.34 22.34
C LYS A 392 15.34 -11.31 21.73
N THR A 393 15.37 -11.41 20.41
CA THR A 393 16.22 -12.35 19.68
C THR A 393 17.14 -11.58 18.76
N GLU A 394 18.42 -11.92 18.79
CA GLU A 394 19.42 -11.36 17.86
C GLU A 394 19.12 -11.75 16.42
N PRO A 395 19.47 -10.92 15.43
CA PRO A 395 19.44 -11.32 14.04
C PRO A 395 20.36 -12.53 13.78
N PRO A 396 20.01 -13.40 12.81
CA PRO A 396 20.93 -14.41 12.32
C PRO A 396 22.30 -13.82 11.97
N LYS A 397 23.39 -14.50 12.34
CA LYS A 397 24.76 -14.04 12.10
C LYS A 397 25.02 -13.63 10.64
N GLN A 398 24.48 -14.41 9.70
CA GLN A 398 24.59 -14.11 8.27
C GLN A 398 24.03 -12.72 7.91
N GLN A 399 22.93 -12.28 8.53
CA GLN A 399 22.37 -10.95 8.27
C GLN A 399 23.26 -9.82 8.80
N LEU A 400 23.96 -10.07 9.92
CA LEU A 400 24.91 -9.11 10.49
C LEU A 400 26.17 -9.01 9.62
N GLU A 401 26.66 -10.15 9.11
CA GLU A 401 27.81 -10.20 8.20
C GLU A 401 27.50 -9.49 6.87
N GLU A 402 26.33 -9.74 6.27
CA GLU A 402 25.88 -9.08 5.04
C GLU A 402 25.76 -7.55 5.23
N ALA A 403 25.28 -7.13 6.39
CA ALA A 403 25.17 -5.71 6.74
C ALA A 403 26.53 -5.01 6.88
N GLN A 404 27.50 -5.66 7.52
CA GLN A 404 28.87 -5.15 7.62
C GLN A 404 29.54 -5.12 6.24
N ALA A 405 29.39 -6.19 5.45
CA ALA A 405 29.89 -6.24 4.08
C ALA A 405 29.32 -5.12 3.20
N LEU A 406 28.04 -4.78 3.38
CA LEU A 406 27.40 -3.65 2.66
C LEU A 406 28.06 -2.31 3.01
N LEU A 407 28.39 -2.06 4.28
CA LEU A 407 29.11 -0.86 4.70
C LEU A 407 30.50 -0.80 4.07
N GLU A 408 31.25 -1.89 4.11
CA GLU A 408 32.59 -1.98 3.49
C GLU A 408 32.56 -1.73 1.98
N VAL A 409 31.61 -2.35 1.27
CA VAL A 409 31.42 -2.15 -0.17
C VAL A 409 31.01 -0.71 -0.48
N SER A 410 30.20 -0.10 0.38
CA SER A 410 29.77 1.30 0.23
C SER A 410 30.95 2.28 0.42
N LEU A 411 31.87 1.99 1.33
CA LEU A 411 33.13 2.74 1.50
C LEU A 411 34.05 2.58 0.28
N LYS A 412 34.29 1.34 -0.17
CA LYS A 412 35.16 1.05 -1.34
C LYS A 412 34.63 1.68 -2.63
N SER A 413 33.31 1.72 -2.80
CA SER A 413 32.66 2.33 -3.96
C SER A 413 32.47 3.85 -3.86
N LYS A 414 33.01 4.49 -2.80
CA LYS A 414 32.85 5.94 -2.50
C LYS A 414 31.38 6.39 -2.47
N LYS A 415 30.47 5.48 -2.07
CA LYS A 415 29.03 5.75 -1.91
C LYS A 415 28.70 6.15 -0.47
N LEU A 416 29.52 5.72 0.49
CA LEU A 416 29.54 6.16 1.88
C LEU A 416 30.89 6.86 2.15
N SER A 417 30.90 7.99 2.83
CA SER A 417 32.16 8.68 3.16
C SER A 417 32.88 7.97 4.32
N SER A 418 34.20 8.05 4.35
CA SER A 418 35.04 7.38 5.36
C SER A 418 34.84 7.90 6.79
N ASP A 419 34.23 9.08 6.94
CA ASP A 419 33.90 9.74 8.20
C ASP A 419 32.42 9.55 8.61
N TYR A 420 31.74 8.54 8.05
CA TYR A 420 30.35 8.28 8.43
C TYR A 420 30.19 8.03 9.93
N ILE A 421 29.02 8.37 10.48
CA ILE A 421 28.60 8.01 11.83
C ILE A 421 27.47 7.00 11.77
N LEU A 422 27.52 5.94 12.57
CA LEU A 422 26.49 4.92 12.66
C LEU A 422 25.58 5.23 13.85
N VAL A 423 24.28 5.33 13.57
CA VAL A 423 23.23 5.54 14.56
C VAL A 423 22.05 4.59 14.31
N ALA A 424 21.44 4.12 15.38
CA ALA A 424 20.23 3.33 15.32
C ALA A 424 18.99 4.20 15.10
N HIS A 425 17.96 3.62 14.50
CA HIS A 425 16.72 4.32 14.18
C HIS A 425 16.05 4.96 15.41
N ARG A 426 16.09 4.28 16.58
CA ARG A 426 15.61 4.81 17.87
C ARG A 426 16.39 6.01 18.42
N GLN A 427 17.60 6.28 17.93
CA GLN A 427 18.36 7.49 18.32
C GLN A 427 17.92 8.72 17.53
N VAL A 428 17.20 8.55 16.43
CA VAL A 428 16.79 9.67 15.55
C VAL A 428 15.28 9.89 15.54
N LEU A 429 14.50 8.89 15.94
CA LEU A 429 13.05 8.97 16.03
C LEU A 429 12.58 8.22 17.28
N LYS A 430 11.45 8.62 17.84
CA LYS A 430 10.79 7.90 18.96
C LYS A 430 10.19 6.59 18.44
N THR A 431 10.99 5.52 18.42
CA THR A 431 10.64 4.18 17.91
C THR A 431 11.44 3.12 18.65
N ASP A 432 10.90 1.90 18.79
CA ASP A 432 11.62 0.76 19.39
C ASP A 432 12.59 0.09 18.40
N SER A 433 12.37 0.24 17.09
CA SER A 433 13.31 -0.19 16.04
C SER A 433 14.73 0.37 16.24
N PRO A 434 15.81 -0.41 16.07
CA PRO A 434 15.87 -1.75 15.48
C PRO A 434 15.62 -2.92 16.44
N GLY A 435 15.11 -2.68 17.65
CA GLY A 435 14.95 -3.70 18.69
C GLY A 435 16.14 -3.75 19.63
N GLU A 436 15.92 -4.12 20.90
CA GLU A 436 16.95 -4.04 21.95
C GLU A 436 18.14 -4.96 21.68
N ALA A 437 17.91 -6.18 21.17
CA ALA A 437 18.99 -7.13 20.88
C ALA A 437 19.89 -6.61 19.75
N LEU A 438 19.29 -6.09 18.66
CA LEU A 438 20.06 -5.51 17.56
C LEU A 438 20.71 -4.18 17.99
N PHE A 439 20.04 -3.34 18.78
CA PHE A 439 20.62 -2.09 19.27
C PHE A 439 21.92 -2.34 20.05
N LYS A 440 21.97 -3.34 20.94
CA LYS A 440 23.19 -3.72 21.66
C LYS A 440 24.32 -4.17 20.74
N ILE A 441 24.00 -4.89 19.67
CA ILE A 441 24.98 -5.31 18.67
C ILE A 441 25.54 -4.10 17.91
N LEU A 442 24.70 -3.15 17.52
CA LEU A 442 25.16 -1.98 16.76
C LEU A 442 26.09 -1.08 17.55
N LYS A 443 25.95 -1.04 18.89
CA LYS A 443 26.90 -0.32 19.75
C LYS A 443 28.33 -0.83 19.65
N THR A 444 28.53 -2.08 19.24
CA THR A 444 29.87 -2.67 19.09
C THR A 444 30.46 -2.44 17.70
N TRP A 445 29.70 -1.85 16.77
CA TRP A 445 30.15 -1.67 15.39
C TRP A 445 31.02 -0.42 15.24
N PRO A 446 31.96 -0.41 14.27
CA PRO A 446 32.74 0.77 13.95
C PRO A 446 31.86 1.98 13.62
N HIS A 447 32.34 3.17 13.96
CA HIS A 447 31.66 4.45 13.74
C HIS A 447 30.35 4.65 14.53
N TRP A 448 30.01 3.77 15.47
CA TRP A 448 28.87 3.97 16.36
C TRP A 448 28.98 5.28 17.17
N LYS A 449 27.87 6.01 17.28
CA LYS A 449 27.77 7.22 18.10
C LYS A 449 26.68 7.06 19.17
N ASP A 450 27.04 7.16 20.44
CA ASP A 450 26.11 6.95 21.57
C ASP A 450 25.03 8.05 21.68
N CYS A 451 25.42 9.31 21.47
CA CYS A 451 24.52 10.46 21.49
C CYS A 451 24.56 11.17 20.14
N TYR A 452 23.45 11.11 19.42
CA TYR A 452 23.30 11.77 18.13
C TYR A 452 22.61 13.13 18.23
N MET A 453 21.70 13.30 19.19
CA MET A 453 21.14 14.61 19.57
C MET A 453 21.63 14.97 20.96
N GLU A 454 22.31 16.10 21.10
CA GLU A 454 22.39 16.76 22.41
C GLU A 454 20.95 17.09 22.83
N SER A 455 20.59 16.61 24.01
CA SER A 455 19.29 16.73 24.68
C SER A 455 18.47 18.00 24.36
N CYS A 456 17.26 17.80 23.84
CA CYS A 456 16.03 18.53 24.21
C CYS A 456 14.85 17.55 24.11
#